data_AF-A0A4Q3TMU5-F1
#
_entry.id   AF-A0A4Q3TMU5-F1
#
_cell.length_a   1.000
_cell.length_b   1.000
_cell.length_c   1.000
_cell.angle_alpha   90.00
_cell.angle_beta   90.00
_cell.angle_gamma   90.00
#
_symmetry.space_group_name_H-M   'P 1'
#
loop_
_entity.id
_entity.type
_entity.pdbx_description
1 polymer ?
#
loop_
_entity_poly.entity_id
_entity_poly.type
_entity_poly.pdbx_seq_one_letter_code
_entity_poly.pdbx_strand_id
1 'polypeptide(L)'
;EVYGGQGDDTFHVSMASSGGASSTFDGGEGVDILDFSALTAGVRLVADSAVRSRLQVNNTVVSSVEKVVGAGGGDSLDFRLFSSAIDVDGGNGNDTIFGSAGNDRISGGAGADTLVLTGTAQSYLVRIDGAGWRLTGGSDIDVVREIEKVTVAGADVSWDRFVALSANGLRYIASNADLIRTFGVNGEAGFQHYVQYGFAEGRSTIAFDPLLYAASNTDLARVLGVNQTALTEHYIRDGFGEGRATKSFNPLEYAASNVDLMRVLGADTAALTDHYVRYGVWEGRATTSFDALRYAASNPDLARALGANETALITHYIRDGFAEARATTTFDAYAYGASNPDLLRTLGADPRALTEQYVRTGVYEGRTLSSFDALLYGASNVDLARVLGANPAALTEHYVKYGFAEGRTTTSFDWKLYAASNLDLARTLGSNEQAVVSHYITYGLGEGRATSGFDAVAYLINNADLGRAGLTTTTVVQHWLSDGAREGRVTSGAFGGEQ
;
A
#
# COMPACT_ATOMS: atom_id res chain seq x y z
N GLU A 1 -6.86 -64.98 -13.20
CA GLU A 1 -7.60 -64.34 -12.09
C GLU A 1 -7.18 -65.03 -10.81
N VAL A 2 -6.97 -64.26 -9.75
CA VAL A 2 -6.54 -64.68 -8.41
C VAL A 2 -7.54 -64.07 -7.43
N TYR A 3 -8.14 -64.90 -6.59
CA TYR A 3 -9.17 -64.52 -5.62
C TYR A 3 -8.69 -64.90 -4.22
N GLY A 4 -8.77 -63.98 -3.25
CA GLY A 4 -8.43 -64.23 -1.84
C GLY A 4 -9.54 -64.98 -1.12
N GLY A 5 -10.77 -64.48 -1.24
CA GLY A 5 -11.96 -65.14 -0.73
C GLY A 5 -12.40 -64.57 0.61
N GLN A 6 -12.32 -65.36 1.68
CA GLN A 6 -12.65 -64.90 3.04
C GLN A 6 -11.39 -64.84 3.90
N GLY A 7 -11.31 -63.81 4.74
CA GLY A 7 -10.17 -63.58 5.62
C GLY A 7 -9.22 -62.54 5.05
N ASP A 8 -8.17 -62.23 5.81
CA ASP A 8 -7.16 -61.25 5.41
C ASP A 8 -6.13 -61.92 4.49
N ASP A 9 -6.13 -61.57 3.21
CA ASP A 9 -5.23 -62.15 2.21
C ASP A 9 -4.04 -61.24 1.86
N THR A 10 -2.96 -61.82 1.33
CA THR A 10 -1.79 -61.07 0.84
C THR A 10 -1.35 -61.58 -0.53
N PHE A 11 -1.37 -60.68 -1.51
CA PHE A 11 -0.95 -60.93 -2.88
C PHE A 11 0.45 -60.39 -3.10
N HIS A 12 1.45 -61.27 -3.00
CA HIS A 12 2.83 -60.91 -3.34
C HIS A 12 3.06 -60.93 -4.85
N VAL A 13 3.38 -59.78 -5.41
CA VAL A 13 3.66 -59.60 -6.84
C VAL A 13 5.17 -59.56 -7.05
N SER A 14 5.72 -60.63 -7.63
CA SER A 14 7.18 -60.79 -7.83
C SER A 14 7.64 -60.62 -9.28
N MET A 15 6.72 -60.51 -10.25
CA MET A 15 7.05 -60.17 -11.65
C MET A 15 5.92 -59.39 -12.31
N ALA A 16 6.22 -58.24 -12.92
CA ALA A 16 5.30 -57.60 -13.86
C ALA A 16 5.30 -58.40 -15.17
N SER A 17 4.19 -59.05 -15.52
CA SER A 17 4.10 -59.89 -16.71
C SER A 17 4.46 -59.11 -17.98
N SER A 18 5.54 -59.50 -18.66
CA SER A 18 5.95 -58.95 -19.95
C SER A 18 5.15 -59.50 -21.14
N GLY A 19 4.23 -60.44 -20.91
CA GLY A 19 3.29 -60.98 -21.89
C GLY A 19 1.88 -60.48 -21.60
N GLY A 20 1.20 -59.90 -22.59
CA GLY A 20 -0.07 -59.17 -22.48
C GLY A 20 -1.32 -59.96 -22.05
N ALA A 21 -1.21 -60.92 -21.13
CA ALA A 21 -2.35 -61.49 -20.42
C ALA A 21 -2.80 -60.52 -19.31
N SER A 22 -4.07 -60.13 -19.32
CA SER A 22 -4.68 -59.40 -18.21
C SER A 22 -4.82 -60.34 -17.01
N SER A 23 -4.25 -59.95 -15.87
CA SER A 23 -4.49 -60.62 -14.59
C SER A 23 -5.58 -59.87 -13.82
N THR A 24 -6.38 -60.59 -13.03
CA THR A 24 -7.33 -59.98 -12.11
C THR A 24 -6.98 -60.43 -10.71
N PHE A 25 -6.84 -59.50 -9.77
CA PHE A 25 -6.70 -59.76 -8.34
C PHE A 25 -7.94 -59.23 -7.64
N ASP A 26 -8.53 -60.06 -6.78
CA ASP A 26 -9.69 -59.69 -6.00
C ASP A 26 -9.52 -60.24 -4.58
N GLY A 27 -9.35 -59.35 -3.59
CA GLY A 27 -9.11 -59.75 -2.20
C GLY A 27 -10.31 -60.49 -1.60
N GLY A 28 -11.48 -59.87 -1.64
CA GLY A 28 -12.72 -60.50 -1.19
C GLY A 28 -13.18 -59.89 0.14
N GLU A 29 -13.57 -60.74 1.09
CA GLU A 29 -13.96 -60.30 2.44
C GLU A 29 -12.75 -60.33 3.36
N GLY A 30 -12.33 -59.20 3.91
CA GLY A 30 -11.22 -59.16 4.85
C GLY A 30 -10.49 -57.82 4.80
N VAL A 31 -9.28 -57.79 5.34
CA VAL A 31 -8.29 -56.75 5.09
C VAL A 31 -7.21 -57.32 4.18
N ASP A 32 -7.29 -56.96 2.91
CA ASP A 32 -6.46 -57.57 1.88
C ASP A 32 -5.27 -56.67 1.51
N ILE A 33 -4.12 -57.30 1.26
CA ILE A 33 -2.84 -56.63 0.99
C ILE A 33 -2.37 -56.95 -0.42
N LEU A 34 -2.10 -55.92 -1.21
CA LEU A 34 -1.39 -56.03 -2.48
C LEU A 34 0.06 -55.55 -2.31
N ASP A 35 1.01 -56.46 -2.48
CA ASP A 35 2.41 -56.22 -2.11
C ASP A 35 3.34 -56.34 -3.32
N PHE A 36 3.91 -55.20 -3.74
CA PHE A 36 4.90 -55.09 -4.82
C PHE A 36 6.34 -54.98 -4.33
N SER A 37 6.61 -55.13 -3.03
CA SER A 37 7.94 -54.90 -2.42
C SER A 37 9.05 -55.79 -2.99
N ALA A 38 8.69 -56.91 -3.64
CA ALA A 38 9.63 -57.78 -4.35
C ALA A 38 10.12 -57.22 -5.69
N LEU A 39 9.47 -56.18 -6.23
CA LEU A 39 9.85 -55.54 -7.48
C LEU A 39 10.89 -54.44 -7.24
N THR A 40 11.86 -54.31 -8.14
CA THR A 40 12.88 -53.25 -8.08
C THR A 40 12.59 -52.07 -9.01
N ALA A 41 11.72 -52.27 -10.00
CA ALA A 41 11.22 -51.20 -10.86
C ALA A 41 9.89 -50.68 -10.30
N GLY A 42 9.68 -49.36 -10.41
CA GLY A 42 8.46 -48.73 -9.94
C GLY A 42 7.21 -49.24 -10.65
N VAL A 43 6.11 -49.24 -9.93
CA VAL A 43 4.77 -49.63 -10.37
C VAL A 43 3.90 -48.40 -10.58
N ARG A 44 2.97 -48.52 -11.53
CA ARG A 44 1.95 -47.52 -11.79
C ARG A 44 0.58 -48.14 -11.57
N LEU A 45 -0.04 -47.78 -10.45
CA LEU A 45 -1.40 -48.12 -10.08
C LEU A 45 -2.29 -46.93 -10.39
N VAL A 46 -3.24 -47.10 -11.32
CA VAL A 46 -4.22 -46.05 -11.62
C VAL A 46 -5.62 -46.58 -11.47
N ALA A 47 -6.49 -45.79 -10.84
CA ALA A 47 -7.89 -46.10 -10.73
C ALA A 47 -8.56 -46.32 -12.11
N ASP A 48 -9.36 -47.38 -12.21
CA ASP A 48 -10.10 -47.72 -13.42
C ASP A 48 -11.24 -46.71 -13.65
N SER A 49 -11.11 -45.92 -14.72
CA SER A 49 -12.10 -44.90 -15.08
C SER A 49 -13.51 -45.46 -15.37
N ALA A 50 -13.65 -46.76 -15.63
CA ALA A 50 -14.94 -47.42 -15.88
C ALA A 50 -15.56 -48.05 -14.62
N VAL A 51 -14.76 -48.38 -13.60
CA VAL A 51 -15.23 -49.03 -12.35
C VAL A 51 -14.48 -48.45 -11.15
N ARG A 52 -15.19 -47.68 -10.31
CA ARG A 52 -14.61 -46.85 -9.23
C ARG A 52 -13.93 -47.62 -8.08
N SER A 53 -13.99 -48.95 -8.07
CA SER A 53 -13.40 -49.82 -7.04
C SER A 53 -12.25 -50.69 -7.57
N ARG A 54 -11.66 -50.33 -8.71
CA ARG A 54 -10.60 -51.10 -9.36
C ARG A 54 -9.35 -50.26 -9.65
N LEU A 55 -8.19 -50.89 -9.53
CA LEU A 55 -6.89 -50.34 -9.97
C LEU A 55 -6.41 -51.09 -11.20
N GLN A 56 -5.67 -50.39 -12.06
CA GLN A 56 -5.00 -50.96 -13.22
C GLN A 56 -3.48 -50.86 -13.08
N VAL A 57 -2.79 -51.99 -13.26
CA VAL A 57 -1.31 -52.10 -13.36
C VAL A 57 -0.95 -52.86 -14.62
N ASN A 58 -0.44 -52.18 -15.66
CA ASN A 58 0.01 -52.83 -16.91
C ASN A 58 -0.94 -53.94 -17.42
N ASN A 59 -2.24 -53.62 -17.56
CA ASN A 59 -3.36 -54.51 -17.93
C ASN A 59 -3.88 -55.48 -16.85
N THR A 60 -3.40 -55.38 -15.61
CA THR A 60 -3.92 -56.11 -14.46
C THR A 60 -5.01 -55.30 -13.78
N VAL A 61 -6.15 -55.91 -13.47
CA VAL A 61 -7.23 -55.31 -12.68
C VAL A 61 -7.11 -55.76 -11.22
N VAL A 62 -7.15 -54.83 -10.27
CA VAL A 62 -7.17 -55.16 -8.84
C VAL A 62 -8.43 -54.60 -8.18
N SER A 63 -9.15 -55.39 -7.40
CA SER A 63 -10.29 -54.97 -6.59
C SER A 63 -10.21 -55.52 -5.17
N SER A 64 -11.00 -54.93 -4.27
CA SER A 64 -11.20 -55.41 -2.88
C SER A 64 -9.86 -55.55 -2.15
N VAL A 65 -9.11 -54.44 -2.08
CA VAL A 65 -7.81 -54.36 -1.40
C VAL A 65 -7.80 -53.10 -0.56
N GLU A 66 -7.52 -53.26 0.73
CA GLU A 66 -7.46 -52.17 1.71
C GLU A 66 -6.02 -51.70 1.95
N LYS A 67 -5.03 -52.52 1.59
CA LYS A 67 -3.62 -52.16 1.77
C LYS A 67 -2.77 -52.35 0.52
N VAL A 68 -1.90 -51.39 0.25
CA VAL A 68 -0.94 -51.48 -0.86
C VAL A 68 0.46 -51.17 -0.37
N VAL A 69 1.41 -52.04 -0.73
CA VAL A 69 2.84 -51.81 -0.54
C VAL A 69 3.48 -51.65 -1.90
N GLY A 70 4.14 -50.52 -2.11
CA GLY A 70 4.87 -50.16 -3.32
C GLY A 70 6.11 -51.02 -3.58
N ALA A 71 6.74 -50.76 -4.71
CA ALA A 71 7.96 -51.42 -5.15
C ALA A 71 9.22 -50.76 -4.57
N GLY A 72 10.39 -51.23 -5.00
CA GLY A 72 11.68 -50.64 -4.64
C GLY A 72 12.15 -49.49 -5.54
N GLY A 73 11.34 -49.06 -6.50
CA GLY A 73 11.63 -47.92 -7.37
C GLY A 73 10.43 -46.97 -7.42
N GLY A 74 10.64 -45.73 -7.92
CA GLY A 74 9.61 -44.68 -7.84
C GLY A 74 8.25 -45.04 -8.43
N ASP A 75 7.25 -45.06 -7.58
CA ASP A 75 5.89 -45.51 -7.83
C ASP A 75 4.92 -44.36 -8.13
N SER A 76 3.83 -44.70 -8.81
CA SER A 76 2.67 -43.83 -8.99
C SER A 76 1.42 -44.58 -8.56
N LEU A 77 0.90 -44.22 -7.38
CA LEU A 77 -0.20 -44.90 -6.71
C LEU A 77 -1.41 -43.97 -6.64
N ASP A 78 -2.45 -44.23 -7.43
CA ASP A 78 -3.62 -43.34 -7.56
C ASP A 78 -4.93 -44.03 -7.15
N PHE A 79 -5.40 -43.69 -5.94
CA PHE A 79 -6.61 -44.25 -5.33
C PHE A 79 -7.82 -43.32 -5.41
N ARG A 80 -7.79 -42.21 -6.16
CA ARG A 80 -8.82 -41.14 -6.11
C ARG A 80 -10.25 -41.57 -6.44
N LEU A 81 -10.46 -42.72 -7.06
CA LEU A 81 -11.81 -43.23 -7.34
C LEU A 81 -12.36 -44.11 -6.22
N PHE A 82 -11.53 -44.54 -5.27
CA PHE A 82 -11.91 -45.40 -4.17
C PHE A 82 -12.78 -44.62 -3.18
N SER A 83 -13.86 -45.27 -2.72
CA SER A 83 -14.80 -44.69 -1.75
C SER A 83 -14.51 -45.04 -0.30
N SER A 84 -13.66 -46.05 -0.07
CA SER A 84 -13.23 -46.52 1.25
C SER A 84 -11.76 -46.18 1.48
N ALA A 85 -11.40 -46.02 2.75
CA ALA A 85 -10.03 -45.78 3.19
C ALA A 85 -9.04 -46.82 2.64
N ILE A 86 -7.82 -46.37 2.35
CA ILE A 86 -6.68 -47.20 1.99
C ILE A 86 -5.53 -47.02 2.99
N ASP A 87 -4.78 -48.08 3.25
CA ASP A 87 -3.50 -48.08 3.94
C ASP A 87 -2.39 -48.27 2.89
N VAL A 88 -1.58 -47.26 2.64
CA VAL A 88 -0.54 -47.30 1.60
C VAL A 88 0.83 -47.05 2.19
N ASP A 89 1.77 -47.87 1.77
CA ASP A 89 3.21 -47.69 1.95
C ASP A 89 3.85 -47.58 0.57
N GLY A 90 4.51 -46.47 0.26
CA GLY A 90 5.20 -46.24 -1.01
C GLY A 90 6.40 -47.17 -1.22
N GLY A 91 6.98 -47.72 -0.15
CA GLY A 91 8.14 -48.60 -0.25
C GLY A 91 9.45 -47.82 -0.36
N ASN A 92 10.34 -48.22 -1.27
CA ASN A 92 11.54 -47.43 -1.55
C ASN A 92 11.37 -46.74 -2.90
N GLY A 93 11.85 -45.51 -3.05
CA GLY A 93 11.72 -44.81 -4.31
C GLY A 93 11.37 -43.35 -4.08
N ASN A 94 11.06 -42.64 -5.15
CA ASN A 94 10.46 -41.32 -5.04
C ASN A 94 9.03 -41.46 -5.55
N ASP A 95 8.11 -41.60 -4.62
CA ASP A 95 6.77 -42.09 -4.89
C ASP A 95 5.79 -40.94 -5.01
N THR A 96 4.77 -41.12 -5.85
CA THR A 96 3.66 -40.17 -6.02
C THR A 96 2.36 -40.85 -5.65
N ILE A 97 1.74 -40.40 -4.57
CA ILE A 97 0.57 -41.03 -3.97
C ILE A 97 -0.62 -40.08 -4.04
N PHE A 98 -1.77 -40.59 -4.49
CA PHE A 98 -3.07 -39.93 -4.36
C PHE A 98 -3.97 -40.79 -3.48
N GLY A 99 -4.46 -40.21 -2.38
CA GLY A 99 -5.40 -40.86 -1.48
C GLY A 99 -6.77 -41.16 -2.11
N SER A 100 -7.58 -41.89 -1.36
CA SER A 100 -8.97 -42.21 -1.64
C SER A 100 -9.91 -41.06 -1.22
N ALA A 101 -11.21 -41.34 -1.12
CA ALA A 101 -12.19 -40.43 -0.53
C ALA A 101 -12.55 -40.77 0.93
N GLY A 102 -11.88 -41.78 1.52
CA GLY A 102 -12.05 -42.18 2.91
C GLY A 102 -10.75 -42.02 3.70
N ASN A 103 -10.86 -42.15 5.03
CA ASN A 103 -9.79 -41.82 5.98
C ASN A 103 -8.53 -42.67 5.80
N ASP A 104 -7.55 -42.16 5.04
CA ASP A 104 -6.40 -42.95 4.63
C ASP A 104 -5.29 -43.00 5.68
N ARG A 105 -4.45 -44.03 5.56
CA ARG A 105 -3.12 -44.07 6.17
C ARG A 105 -2.10 -44.12 5.05
N ILE A 106 -1.21 -43.14 5.01
CA ILE A 106 -0.28 -42.94 3.91
C ILE A 106 1.14 -42.83 4.48
N SER A 107 2.02 -43.74 4.10
CA SER A 107 3.47 -43.63 4.25
C SER A 107 4.10 -43.51 2.87
N GLY A 108 5.00 -42.54 2.66
CA GLY A 108 5.84 -42.53 1.45
C GLY A 108 6.95 -43.58 1.51
N GLY A 109 7.47 -43.85 2.71
CA GLY A 109 8.54 -44.80 2.90
C GLY A 109 9.91 -44.16 2.72
N ALA A 110 10.82 -44.84 2.03
CA ALA A 110 12.19 -44.37 1.85
C ALA A 110 12.39 -43.67 0.50
N GLY A 111 12.53 -42.36 0.56
CA GLY A 111 13.07 -41.55 -0.53
C GLY A 111 12.50 -40.13 -0.51
N ALA A 112 12.15 -39.60 -1.67
CA ALA A 112 11.58 -38.25 -1.77
C ALA A 112 10.17 -38.32 -2.36
N ASP A 113 9.20 -38.39 -1.47
CA ASP A 113 7.84 -38.80 -1.75
C ASP A 113 6.87 -37.62 -1.77
N THR A 114 5.81 -37.79 -2.54
CA THR A 114 4.86 -36.73 -2.88
C THR A 114 3.43 -37.20 -2.65
N LEU A 115 2.74 -36.55 -1.72
CA LEU A 115 1.29 -36.68 -1.59
C LEU A 115 0.60 -35.67 -2.51
N VAL A 116 -0.27 -36.14 -3.39
CA VAL A 116 -1.01 -35.28 -4.31
C VAL A 116 -2.46 -35.13 -3.85
N LEU A 117 -2.85 -33.88 -3.61
CA LEU A 117 -4.16 -33.50 -3.14
C LEU A 117 -4.99 -32.88 -4.28
N THR A 118 -6.26 -33.24 -4.35
CA THR A 118 -7.18 -32.79 -5.42
C THR A 118 -7.72 -31.38 -5.20
N GLY A 119 -7.64 -30.86 -3.97
CA GLY A 119 -8.07 -29.51 -3.61
C GLY A 119 -6.97 -28.44 -3.65
N THR A 120 -7.28 -27.25 -3.14
CA THR A 120 -6.29 -26.22 -2.83
C THR A 120 -5.81 -26.37 -1.38
N ALA A 121 -4.71 -25.72 -0.97
CA ALA A 121 -4.21 -25.84 0.40
C ALA A 121 -5.20 -25.34 1.46
N GLN A 122 -6.10 -24.45 1.03
CA GLN A 122 -7.20 -23.93 1.84
C GLN A 122 -8.34 -24.93 2.05
N SER A 123 -8.31 -26.08 1.36
CA SER A 123 -9.32 -27.14 1.46
C SER A 123 -9.02 -28.15 2.57
N TYR A 124 -7.87 -28.00 3.25
CA TYR A 124 -7.40 -28.94 4.27
C TYR A 124 -7.10 -28.20 5.58
N LEU A 125 -7.36 -28.85 6.71
CA LEU A 125 -6.75 -28.55 8.00
C LEU A 125 -5.56 -29.49 8.19
N VAL A 126 -4.42 -28.98 8.63
CA VAL A 126 -3.21 -29.78 8.86
C VAL A 126 -2.78 -29.67 10.32
N ARG A 127 -2.55 -30.81 10.97
CA ARG A 127 -2.01 -30.90 12.34
C ARG A 127 -0.85 -31.88 12.38
N ILE A 128 0.06 -31.68 13.33
CA ILE A 128 1.10 -32.68 13.63
C ILE A 128 0.43 -33.89 14.31
N ASP A 129 0.79 -35.10 13.89
CA ASP A 129 0.37 -36.37 14.47
C ASP A 129 1.57 -37.30 14.67
N GLY A 130 2.18 -37.22 15.86
CA GLY A 130 3.43 -37.92 16.15
C GLY A 130 4.58 -37.45 15.27
N ALA A 131 5.13 -38.37 14.47
CA ALA A 131 6.21 -38.10 13.51
C ALA A 131 5.70 -37.68 12.11
N GLY A 132 4.38 -37.57 11.93
CA GLY A 132 3.77 -37.18 10.65
C GLY A 132 2.67 -36.14 10.83
N TRP A 133 1.66 -36.22 9.98
CA TRP A 133 0.63 -35.22 9.79
C TRP A 133 -0.75 -35.86 9.81
N ARG A 134 -1.72 -35.13 10.34
CA ARG A 134 -3.14 -35.41 10.21
C ARG A 134 -3.76 -34.33 9.33
N LEU A 135 -4.33 -34.74 8.20
CA LEU A 135 -4.99 -33.86 7.24
C LEU A 135 -6.49 -34.06 7.36
N THR A 136 -7.27 -32.99 7.33
CA THR A 136 -8.73 -33.07 7.33
C THR A 136 -9.27 -32.26 6.18
N GLY A 137 -9.93 -32.92 5.22
CA GLY A 137 -10.51 -32.30 4.03
C GLY A 137 -11.94 -32.78 3.80
N GLY A 138 -12.91 -31.88 3.84
CA GLY A 138 -14.33 -32.28 3.79
C GLY A 138 -14.71 -33.16 5.00
N SER A 139 -15.20 -34.38 4.75
CA SER A 139 -15.47 -35.39 5.79
C SER A 139 -14.31 -36.37 6.04
N ASP A 140 -13.23 -36.21 5.27
CA ASP A 140 -12.11 -37.14 5.22
C ASP A 140 -11.00 -36.74 6.20
N ILE A 141 -10.36 -37.75 6.80
CA ILE A 141 -9.24 -37.56 7.71
C ILE A 141 -8.11 -38.55 7.43
N ASP A 142 -7.03 -38.03 6.87
CA ASP A 142 -5.85 -38.81 6.53
C ASP A 142 -4.77 -38.70 7.61
N VAL A 143 -4.05 -39.79 7.81
CA VAL A 143 -2.80 -39.82 8.58
C VAL A 143 -1.65 -40.07 7.61
N VAL A 144 -0.74 -39.10 7.52
CA VAL A 144 0.33 -39.07 6.53
C VAL A 144 1.68 -39.06 7.23
N ARG A 145 2.59 -39.94 6.84
CA ARG A 145 3.94 -40.07 7.37
C ARG A 145 4.92 -40.21 6.23
N GLU A 146 6.19 -39.87 6.49
CA GLU A 146 7.29 -40.15 5.55
C GLU A 146 6.98 -39.61 4.13
N ILE A 147 6.43 -38.40 4.05
CA ILE A 147 6.19 -37.67 2.81
C ILE A 147 6.96 -36.35 2.91
N GLU A 148 7.75 -36.00 1.90
CA GLU A 148 8.61 -34.82 1.94
C GLU A 148 7.88 -33.55 1.46
N LYS A 149 6.94 -33.72 0.51
CA LYS A 149 6.21 -32.60 -0.09
C LYS A 149 4.79 -32.96 -0.48
N VAL A 150 3.97 -31.92 -0.64
CA VAL A 150 2.58 -32.03 -1.06
C VAL A 150 2.39 -31.31 -2.38
N THR A 151 1.77 -31.96 -3.37
CA THR A 151 1.29 -31.29 -4.57
C THR A 151 -0.15 -30.85 -4.34
N VAL A 152 -0.42 -29.57 -4.46
CA VAL A 152 -1.73 -28.97 -4.24
C VAL A 152 -2.05 -27.97 -5.34
N ALA A 153 -3.26 -28.03 -5.91
CA ALA A 153 -3.63 -27.27 -7.11
C ALA A 153 -2.59 -27.37 -8.26
N GLY A 154 -1.91 -28.52 -8.37
CA GLY A 154 -0.89 -28.79 -9.38
C GLY A 154 0.50 -28.19 -9.10
N ALA A 155 0.76 -27.65 -7.91
CA ALA A 155 2.06 -27.12 -7.52
C ALA A 155 2.61 -27.84 -6.28
N ASP A 156 3.90 -28.14 -6.30
CA ASP A 156 4.61 -28.73 -5.17
C ASP A 156 4.90 -27.69 -4.08
N VAL A 157 4.57 -28.02 -2.84
CA VAL A 157 4.83 -27.20 -1.66
C VAL A 157 5.44 -28.04 -0.54
N SER A 158 6.31 -27.43 0.27
CA SER A 158 6.78 -28.05 1.52
C SER A 158 5.68 -28.10 2.56
N TRP A 159 5.80 -28.99 3.57
CA TRP A 159 4.86 -29.06 4.68
C TRP A 159 4.70 -27.73 5.44
N ASP A 160 5.79 -27.03 5.72
CA ASP A 160 5.74 -25.71 6.36
C ASP A 160 4.91 -24.70 5.55
N ARG A 161 5.09 -24.71 4.22
CA ARG A 161 4.33 -23.86 3.32
C ARG A 161 2.86 -24.29 3.25
N PHE A 162 2.58 -25.58 3.22
CA PHE A 162 1.24 -26.14 3.18
C PHE A 162 0.44 -25.83 4.45
N VAL A 163 1.04 -26.03 5.63
CA VAL A 163 0.45 -25.69 6.94
C VAL A 163 0.11 -24.20 7.00
N ALA A 164 1.03 -23.32 6.58
CA ALA A 164 0.78 -21.88 6.54
C ALA A 164 -0.41 -21.49 5.64
N LEU A 165 -0.62 -22.21 4.54
CA LEU A 165 -1.75 -21.99 3.63
C LEU A 165 -3.08 -22.56 4.15
N SER A 166 -3.04 -23.56 5.03
CA SER A 166 -4.19 -24.28 5.61
C SER A 166 -4.90 -23.54 6.77
N ALA A 167 -4.28 -22.52 7.39
CA ALA A 167 -4.73 -21.84 8.61
C ALA A 167 -6.00 -20.94 8.47
N ASN A 168 -6.85 -21.15 7.47
CA ASN A 168 -7.94 -20.23 7.13
C ASN A 168 -9.16 -20.29 8.04
N GLY A 169 -9.39 -21.34 8.82
CA GLY A 169 -10.57 -21.42 9.70
C GLY A 169 -10.65 -20.25 10.69
N LEU A 170 -9.52 -19.90 11.31
CA LEU A 170 -9.39 -18.71 12.16
C LEU A 170 -9.54 -17.43 11.34
N ARG A 171 -8.89 -17.30 10.19
CA ARG A 171 -8.97 -16.06 9.38
C ARG A 171 -10.36 -15.83 8.78
N TYR A 172 -11.07 -16.91 8.46
CA TYR A 172 -12.48 -16.90 8.08
C TYR A 172 -13.36 -16.44 9.24
N ILE A 173 -13.17 -16.98 10.44
CA ILE A 173 -13.86 -16.48 11.63
C ILE A 173 -13.57 -14.99 11.84
N ALA A 174 -12.30 -14.57 11.82
CA ALA A 174 -11.90 -13.17 11.96
C ALA A 174 -12.50 -12.26 10.86
N SER A 175 -12.75 -12.80 9.67
CA SER A 175 -13.37 -12.07 8.55
C SER A 175 -14.89 -11.93 8.68
N ASN A 176 -15.54 -12.67 9.59
CA ASN A 176 -17.00 -12.72 9.73
C ASN A 176 -17.40 -12.54 11.20
N ALA A 177 -17.88 -11.35 11.54
CA ALA A 177 -18.13 -10.92 12.92
C ALA A 177 -19.13 -11.80 13.72
N ASP A 178 -20.10 -12.41 13.06
CA ASP A 178 -21.04 -13.36 13.68
C ASP A 178 -20.34 -14.65 14.11
N LEU A 179 -19.36 -15.11 13.33
CA LEU A 179 -18.60 -16.32 13.62
C LEU A 179 -17.62 -16.12 14.75
N ILE A 180 -17.09 -14.91 14.94
CA ILE A 180 -16.23 -14.57 16.09
C ILE A 180 -16.98 -14.85 17.40
N ARG A 181 -18.24 -14.42 17.49
CA ARG A 181 -19.08 -14.63 18.69
C ARG A 181 -19.49 -16.09 18.88
N THR A 182 -19.63 -16.82 17.78
CA THR A 182 -20.17 -18.19 17.78
C THR A 182 -19.08 -19.22 18.06
N PHE A 183 -17.94 -19.09 17.38
CA PHE A 183 -16.87 -20.10 17.40
C PHE A 183 -15.61 -19.65 18.14
N GLY A 184 -15.44 -18.34 18.40
CA GLY A 184 -14.21 -17.81 18.97
C GLY A 184 -12.98 -18.30 18.19
N VAL A 185 -11.94 -18.74 18.88
CA VAL A 185 -10.70 -19.27 18.27
C VAL A 185 -10.79 -20.74 17.85
N ASN A 186 -12.00 -21.27 17.66
CA ASN A 186 -12.17 -22.62 17.14
C ASN A 186 -12.09 -22.63 15.61
N GLY A 187 -10.87 -22.58 15.08
CA GLY A 187 -10.62 -22.60 13.63
C GLY A 187 -11.22 -23.81 12.92
N GLU A 188 -11.36 -24.95 13.61
CA GLU A 188 -11.99 -26.15 13.06
C GLU A 188 -13.48 -25.92 12.79
N ALA A 189 -14.21 -25.40 13.77
CA ALA A 189 -15.63 -25.07 13.60
C ALA A 189 -15.84 -24.00 12.52
N GLY A 190 -14.93 -23.02 12.43
CA GLY A 190 -14.93 -22.02 11.36
C GLY A 190 -14.78 -22.65 9.98
N PHE A 191 -13.83 -23.57 9.82
CA PHE A 191 -13.62 -24.28 8.56
C PHE A 191 -14.84 -25.15 8.19
N GLN A 192 -15.35 -25.94 9.13
CA GLN A 192 -16.54 -26.77 8.91
C GLN A 192 -17.75 -25.93 8.49
N HIS A 193 -17.97 -24.77 9.14
CA HIS A 193 -19.01 -23.84 8.74
C HIS A 193 -18.78 -23.28 7.34
N TYR A 194 -17.54 -22.94 6.96
CA TYR A 194 -17.26 -22.44 5.62
C TYR A 194 -17.60 -23.49 4.55
N VAL A 195 -17.18 -24.74 4.74
CA VAL A 195 -17.46 -25.83 3.81
C VAL A 195 -18.97 -26.09 3.71
N GLN A 196 -19.67 -26.11 4.85
CA GLN A 196 -21.09 -26.47 4.88
C GLN A 196 -22.01 -25.34 4.37
N TYR A 197 -21.68 -24.08 4.67
CA TYR A 197 -22.55 -22.93 4.39
C TYR A 197 -21.80 -21.77 3.74
N GLY A 198 -20.65 -21.38 4.30
CA GLY A 198 -19.97 -20.12 3.94
C GLY A 198 -19.56 -20.02 2.47
N PHE A 199 -19.22 -21.13 1.82
CA PHE A 199 -18.92 -21.16 0.38
C PHE A 199 -20.16 -20.82 -0.46
N ALA A 200 -21.29 -21.47 -0.18
CA ALA A 200 -22.56 -21.23 -0.89
C ALA A 200 -23.11 -19.82 -0.61
N GLU A 201 -22.86 -19.29 0.58
CA GLU A 201 -23.23 -17.93 0.99
C GLU A 201 -22.30 -16.85 0.41
N GLY A 202 -21.15 -17.23 -0.17
CA GLY A 202 -20.16 -16.28 -0.69
C GLY A 202 -19.45 -15.48 0.41
N ARG A 203 -19.32 -16.02 1.62
CA ARG A 203 -18.68 -15.34 2.76
C ARG A 203 -17.19 -15.14 2.51
N SER A 204 -16.66 -14.00 2.97
CA SER A 204 -15.25 -13.68 2.81
C SER A 204 -14.35 -14.52 3.73
N THR A 205 -13.25 -15.04 3.19
CA THR A 205 -12.22 -15.78 3.95
C THR A 205 -10.98 -14.93 4.26
N ILE A 206 -10.92 -13.71 3.73
CA ILE A 206 -9.72 -12.86 3.72
C ILE A 206 -10.00 -11.38 3.99
N ALA A 207 -11.22 -11.02 4.43
CA ALA A 207 -11.54 -9.63 4.76
C ALA A 207 -10.65 -9.09 5.89
N PHE A 208 -10.27 -9.97 6.82
CA PHE A 208 -9.29 -9.73 7.86
C PHE A 208 -7.88 -10.11 7.38
N ASP A 209 -6.95 -9.15 7.43
CA ASP A 209 -5.52 -9.34 7.15
C ASP A 209 -4.73 -9.24 8.47
N PRO A 210 -4.09 -10.33 8.94
CA PRO A 210 -3.39 -10.34 10.22
C PRO A 210 -2.17 -9.41 10.25
N LEU A 211 -1.41 -9.32 9.16
CA LEU A 211 -0.22 -8.47 9.13
C LEU A 211 -0.61 -7.00 9.04
N LEU A 212 -1.68 -6.67 8.30
CA LEU A 212 -2.20 -5.31 8.26
C LEU A 212 -2.81 -4.90 9.62
N TYR A 213 -3.41 -5.84 10.32
CA TYR A 213 -3.86 -5.66 11.70
C TYR A 213 -2.66 -5.39 12.64
N ALA A 214 -1.56 -6.13 12.53
CA ALA A 214 -0.34 -5.85 13.29
C ALA A 214 0.22 -4.46 12.95
N ALA A 215 0.32 -4.12 11.66
CA ALA A 215 0.81 -2.82 11.21
C ALA A 215 -0.07 -1.66 11.69
N SER A 216 -1.38 -1.89 11.80
CA SER A 216 -2.35 -0.92 12.34
C SER A 216 -2.27 -0.76 13.86
N ASN A 217 -1.62 -1.70 14.58
CA ASN A 217 -1.50 -1.72 16.04
C ASN A 217 -0.04 -2.00 16.43
N THR A 218 0.77 -0.94 16.55
CA THR A 218 2.22 -1.07 16.72
C THR A 218 2.66 -1.84 17.97
N ASP A 219 1.83 -1.90 19.00
CA ASP A 219 2.05 -2.75 20.18
C ASP A 219 2.02 -4.25 19.81
N LEU A 220 1.05 -4.66 18.99
CA LEU A 220 0.96 -6.03 18.48
C LEU A 220 2.10 -6.35 17.51
N ALA A 221 2.49 -5.40 16.65
CA ALA A 221 3.66 -5.58 15.80
C ALA A 221 4.94 -5.83 16.63
N ARG A 222 5.11 -5.18 17.79
CA ARG A 222 6.27 -5.39 18.67
C ARG A 222 6.22 -6.70 19.45
N VAL A 223 5.03 -7.15 19.85
CA VAL A 223 4.87 -8.33 20.71
C VAL A 223 4.67 -9.62 19.91
N LEU A 224 3.79 -9.60 18.91
CA LEU A 224 3.41 -10.77 18.11
C LEU A 224 4.15 -10.82 16.77
N GLY A 225 4.73 -9.70 16.33
CA GLY A 225 5.50 -9.62 15.09
C GLY A 225 4.68 -10.06 13.89
N VAL A 226 5.24 -10.95 13.07
CA VAL A 226 4.62 -11.48 11.85
C VAL A 226 3.87 -12.80 12.07
N ASN A 227 3.66 -13.24 13.32
CA ASN A 227 2.97 -14.48 13.61
C ASN A 227 1.46 -14.34 13.32
N GLN A 228 1.06 -14.64 12.09
CA GLN A 228 -0.31 -14.44 11.60
C GLN A 228 -1.35 -15.23 12.38
N THR A 229 -1.03 -16.45 12.85
CA THR A 229 -1.94 -17.24 13.68
C THR A 229 -2.20 -16.54 15.01
N ALA A 230 -1.13 -16.12 15.70
CA ALA A 230 -1.26 -15.39 16.98
C ALA A 230 -2.00 -14.05 16.81
N LEU A 231 -1.75 -13.33 15.72
CA LEU A 231 -2.45 -12.09 15.38
C LEU A 231 -3.94 -12.31 15.11
N THR A 232 -4.28 -13.39 14.41
CA THR A 232 -5.68 -13.77 14.13
C THR A 232 -6.40 -14.20 15.40
N GLU A 233 -5.76 -15.02 16.24
CA GLU A 233 -6.31 -15.40 17.54
C GLU A 233 -6.50 -14.20 18.46
N HIS A 234 -5.52 -13.30 18.53
CA HIS A 234 -5.62 -12.06 19.32
C HIS A 234 -6.79 -11.20 18.85
N TYR A 235 -6.97 -11.02 17.54
CA TYR A 235 -8.10 -10.27 17.03
C TYR A 235 -9.44 -10.91 17.43
N ILE A 236 -9.57 -12.23 17.31
CA ILE A 236 -10.81 -12.93 17.66
C ILE A 236 -11.10 -12.86 19.16
N ARG A 237 -10.09 -13.08 20.02
CA ARG A 237 -10.26 -13.10 21.48
C ARG A 237 -10.52 -11.71 22.05
N ASP A 238 -9.71 -10.73 21.61
CA ASP A 238 -9.60 -9.43 22.27
C ASP A 238 -9.88 -8.29 21.29
N GLY A 239 -9.16 -8.25 20.17
CA GLY A 239 -9.14 -7.10 19.25
C GLY A 239 -10.49 -6.72 18.65
N PHE A 240 -11.36 -7.69 18.37
CA PHE A 240 -12.71 -7.47 17.88
C PHE A 240 -13.60 -6.81 18.94
N GLY A 241 -13.52 -7.28 20.19
CA GLY A 241 -14.26 -6.70 21.32
C GLY A 241 -13.76 -5.31 21.71
N GLU A 242 -12.46 -5.07 21.61
CA GLU A 242 -11.83 -3.78 21.86
C GLU A 242 -12.05 -2.75 20.73
N GLY A 243 -12.52 -3.17 19.56
CA GLY A 243 -12.69 -2.30 18.39
C GLY A 243 -11.36 -1.85 17.77
N ARG A 244 -10.30 -2.67 17.88
CA ARG A 244 -8.99 -2.32 17.33
C ARG A 244 -9.02 -2.16 15.82
N ALA A 245 -8.26 -1.19 15.32
CA ALA A 245 -8.15 -0.91 13.90
C ALA A 245 -7.52 -2.08 13.14
N THR A 246 -8.10 -2.48 12.02
CA THR A 246 -7.58 -3.59 11.18
C THR A 246 -6.93 -3.13 9.88
N LYS A 247 -7.13 -1.86 9.50
CA LYS A 247 -6.71 -1.28 8.20
C LYS A 247 -6.36 0.21 8.29
N SER A 248 -5.84 0.68 9.44
CA SER A 248 -5.42 2.08 9.59
C SER A 248 -4.03 2.34 9.02
N PHE A 249 -3.20 1.31 8.90
CA PHE A 249 -1.91 1.40 8.21
C PHE A 249 -2.10 1.37 6.69
N ASN A 250 -1.44 2.28 5.97
CA ASN A 250 -1.43 2.34 4.51
C ASN A 250 -0.05 1.92 3.98
N PRO A 251 0.10 0.70 3.41
CA PRO A 251 1.39 0.21 2.95
C PRO A 251 2.00 1.05 1.82
N LEU A 252 1.16 1.58 0.92
CA LEU A 252 1.64 2.39 -0.19
C LEU A 252 2.16 3.75 0.28
N GLU A 253 1.48 4.38 1.24
CA GLU A 253 1.93 5.64 1.82
C GLU A 253 3.21 5.46 2.64
N TYR A 254 3.34 4.32 3.31
CA TYR A 254 4.60 3.90 3.93
C TYR A 254 5.73 3.79 2.90
N ALA A 255 5.49 3.18 1.74
CA ALA A 255 6.50 3.15 0.67
C ALA A 255 6.84 4.56 0.18
N ALA A 256 5.85 5.38 -0.14
CA ALA A 256 6.06 6.74 -0.64
C ALA A 256 6.77 7.66 0.37
N SER A 257 6.60 7.38 1.66
CA SER A 257 7.30 8.06 2.77
C SER A 257 8.76 7.61 2.95
N ASN A 258 9.16 6.46 2.37
CA ASN A 258 10.47 5.86 2.54
C ASN A 258 11.07 5.44 1.18
N VAL A 259 11.89 6.34 0.62
CA VAL A 259 12.43 6.24 -0.74
C VAL A 259 13.18 4.93 -1.04
N ASP A 260 13.90 4.40 -0.05
CA ASP A 260 14.62 3.14 -0.18
C ASP A 260 13.67 1.95 -0.40
N LEU A 261 12.49 1.96 0.23
CA LEU A 261 11.48 0.91 0.06
C LEU A 261 10.85 0.93 -1.32
N MET A 262 10.64 2.10 -1.92
CA MET A 262 10.12 2.20 -3.29
C MET A 262 11.03 1.48 -4.29
N ARG A 263 12.36 1.55 -4.11
CA ARG A 263 13.33 0.91 -5.01
C ARG A 263 13.38 -0.60 -4.89
N VAL A 264 13.12 -1.13 -3.70
CA VAL A 264 13.30 -2.56 -3.39
C VAL A 264 11.97 -3.31 -3.43
N LEU A 265 10.90 -2.73 -2.87
CA LEU A 265 9.59 -3.36 -2.69
C LEU A 265 8.51 -2.79 -3.61
N GLY A 266 8.72 -1.59 -4.17
CA GLY A 266 7.78 -0.94 -5.07
C GLY A 266 6.40 -0.76 -4.44
N ALA A 267 5.35 -1.22 -5.12
CA ALA A 267 3.95 -1.12 -4.69
C ALA A 267 3.39 -2.46 -4.14
N ASP A 268 4.24 -3.42 -3.78
CA ASP A 268 3.79 -4.68 -3.18
C ASP A 268 3.34 -4.45 -1.73
N THR A 269 2.03 -4.26 -1.56
CA THR A 269 1.42 -3.98 -0.25
C THR A 269 1.66 -5.08 0.80
N ALA A 270 1.78 -6.35 0.39
CA ALA A 270 2.04 -7.44 1.33
C ALA A 270 3.49 -7.39 1.82
N ALA A 271 4.44 -7.20 0.91
CA ALA A 271 5.85 -7.07 1.26
C ALA A 271 6.13 -5.81 2.10
N LEU A 272 5.47 -4.69 1.78
CA LEU A 272 5.56 -3.44 2.54
C LEU A 272 5.01 -3.58 3.96
N THR A 273 3.89 -4.29 4.13
CA THR A 273 3.30 -4.56 5.44
C THR A 273 4.19 -5.49 6.27
N ASP A 274 4.70 -6.57 5.68
CA ASP A 274 5.66 -7.47 6.34
C ASP A 274 6.94 -6.71 6.76
N HIS A 275 7.50 -5.88 5.87
CA HIS A 275 8.65 -5.04 6.18
C HIS A 275 8.39 -4.08 7.35
N TYR A 276 7.24 -3.40 7.34
CA TYR A 276 6.89 -2.47 8.41
C TYR A 276 6.81 -3.18 9.77
N VAL A 277 6.14 -4.32 9.84
CA VAL A 277 5.98 -5.11 11.08
C VAL A 277 7.33 -5.65 11.57
N ARG A 278 8.19 -6.15 10.68
CA ARG A 278 9.50 -6.70 11.04
C ARG A 278 10.52 -5.63 11.44
N TYR A 279 10.54 -4.52 10.72
CA TYR A 279 11.64 -3.54 10.81
C TYR A 279 11.13 -2.11 11.03
N GLY A 280 10.17 -1.66 10.22
CA GLY A 280 9.72 -0.26 10.22
C GLY A 280 9.24 0.26 11.58
N VAL A 281 8.54 -0.57 12.37
CA VAL A 281 8.08 -0.22 13.72
C VAL A 281 9.24 -0.01 14.71
N TRP A 282 10.33 -0.76 14.55
CA TRP A 282 11.52 -0.69 15.40
C TRP A 282 12.47 0.43 15.01
N GLU A 283 12.55 0.72 13.71
CA GLU A 283 13.32 1.82 13.16
C GLU A 283 12.63 3.18 13.34
N GLY A 284 11.34 3.20 13.68
CA GLY A 284 10.55 4.43 13.79
C GLY A 284 10.30 5.12 12.44
N ARG A 285 10.19 4.34 11.37
CA ARG A 285 10.01 4.88 10.01
C ARG A 285 8.71 5.65 9.85
N ALA A 286 8.76 6.71 9.05
CA ALA A 286 7.59 7.52 8.73
C ALA A 286 6.55 6.71 7.93
N THR A 287 5.27 6.89 8.22
CA THR A 287 4.16 6.19 7.54
C THR A 287 3.24 7.13 6.75
N THR A 288 3.39 8.44 6.93
CA THR A 288 2.46 9.48 6.45
C THR A 288 3.17 10.79 6.06
N SER A 289 4.45 10.74 5.67
CA SER A 289 5.21 11.94 5.30
C SER A 289 4.99 12.37 3.84
N PHE A 290 4.41 11.51 3.01
CA PHE A 290 4.09 11.80 1.62
C PHE A 290 2.68 12.40 1.47
N ASP A 291 2.60 13.62 0.96
CA ASP A 291 1.33 14.30 0.69
C ASP A 291 0.92 14.10 -0.78
N ALA A 292 -0.01 13.17 -1.00
CA ALA A 292 -0.49 12.80 -2.33
C ALA A 292 -1.22 13.96 -3.04
N LEU A 293 -2.01 14.75 -2.32
CA LEU A 293 -2.75 15.86 -2.90
C LEU A 293 -1.81 17.00 -3.30
N ARG A 294 -0.82 17.31 -2.46
CA ARG A 294 0.21 18.30 -2.80
C ARG A 294 1.06 17.83 -3.97
N TYR A 295 1.38 16.54 -4.05
CA TYR A 295 2.02 15.95 -5.22
C TYR A 295 1.19 16.17 -6.49
N ALA A 296 -0.12 15.92 -6.46
CA ALA A 296 -1.00 16.24 -7.59
C ALA A 296 -1.00 17.74 -7.92
N ALA A 297 -1.14 18.60 -6.91
CA ALA A 297 -1.18 20.04 -7.10
C ALA A 297 0.13 20.62 -7.66
N SER A 298 1.27 20.01 -7.31
CA SER A 298 2.60 20.30 -7.86
C SER A 298 2.77 19.87 -9.31
N ASN A 299 1.91 18.98 -9.82
CA ASN A 299 1.97 18.43 -11.18
C ASN A 299 0.59 18.56 -11.84
N PRO A 300 0.29 19.70 -12.50
CA PRO A 300 -1.03 19.99 -13.04
C PRO A 300 -1.58 18.96 -14.04
N ASP A 301 -0.71 18.19 -14.70
CA ASP A 301 -1.12 17.07 -15.55
C ASP A 301 -1.65 15.89 -14.72
N LEU A 302 -1.04 15.58 -13.58
CA LEU A 302 -1.55 14.55 -12.65
C LEU A 302 -2.85 14.98 -11.98
N ALA A 303 -2.96 16.24 -11.57
CA ALA A 303 -4.23 16.76 -11.05
C ALA A 303 -5.36 16.57 -12.07
N ARG A 304 -5.08 16.76 -13.37
CA ARG A 304 -6.08 16.54 -14.43
C ARG A 304 -6.35 15.07 -14.73
N ALA A 305 -5.33 14.22 -14.69
CA ALA A 305 -5.46 12.80 -15.03
C ALA A 305 -6.03 11.94 -13.90
N LEU A 306 -5.61 12.21 -12.66
CA LEU A 306 -5.89 11.37 -11.48
C LEU A 306 -6.78 12.06 -10.44
N GLY A 307 -6.96 13.38 -10.53
CA GLY A 307 -7.75 14.15 -9.58
C GLY A 307 -7.24 13.99 -8.15
N ALA A 308 -8.16 13.97 -7.19
CA ALA A 308 -7.88 13.81 -5.76
C ALA A 308 -7.86 12.34 -5.29
N ASN A 309 -7.67 11.38 -6.20
CA ASN A 309 -7.57 9.97 -5.84
C ASN A 309 -6.19 9.66 -5.24
N GLU A 310 -6.06 9.79 -3.92
CA GLU A 310 -4.79 9.63 -3.20
C GLU A 310 -4.13 8.26 -3.46
N THR A 311 -4.89 7.16 -3.50
CA THR A 311 -4.33 5.83 -3.80
C THR A 311 -3.72 5.78 -5.19
N ALA A 312 -4.37 6.35 -6.19
CA ALA A 312 -3.85 6.41 -7.55
C ALA A 312 -2.61 7.32 -7.63
N LEU A 313 -2.60 8.45 -6.93
CA LEU A 313 -1.49 9.40 -6.86
C LEU A 313 -0.26 8.80 -6.19
N ILE A 314 -0.43 8.12 -5.06
CA ILE A 314 0.64 7.40 -4.35
C ILE A 314 1.19 6.29 -5.24
N THR A 315 0.31 5.51 -5.89
CA THR A 315 0.73 4.44 -6.80
C THR A 315 1.52 4.99 -7.99
N HIS A 316 1.09 6.10 -8.58
CA HIS A 316 1.81 6.78 -9.65
C HIS A 316 3.18 7.28 -9.17
N TYR A 317 3.26 7.89 -7.98
CA TYR A 317 4.54 8.34 -7.43
C TYR A 317 5.54 7.18 -7.27
N ILE A 318 5.10 6.06 -6.71
CA ILE A 318 5.93 4.87 -6.49
C ILE A 318 6.42 4.27 -7.82
N ARG A 319 5.55 4.18 -8.83
CA ARG A 319 5.85 3.50 -10.10
C ARG A 319 6.65 4.37 -11.07
N ASP A 320 6.28 5.64 -11.19
CA ASP A 320 6.73 6.52 -12.27
C ASP A 320 7.29 7.83 -11.70
N GLY A 321 6.54 8.50 -10.84
CA GLY A 321 6.84 9.87 -10.38
C GLY A 321 8.19 10.03 -9.69
N PHE A 322 8.63 9.03 -8.92
CA PHE A 322 9.94 9.03 -8.29
C PHE A 322 11.08 8.92 -9.31
N ALA A 323 10.94 8.03 -10.31
CA ALA A 323 11.94 7.85 -11.36
C ALA A 323 12.02 9.07 -12.31
N GLU A 324 10.88 9.73 -12.54
CA GLU A 324 10.76 10.95 -13.32
C GLU A 324 11.22 12.22 -12.57
N ALA A 325 11.61 12.10 -11.29
CA ALA A 325 11.97 13.21 -10.42
C ALA A 325 10.89 14.31 -10.34
N ARG A 326 9.61 13.91 -10.33
CA ARG A 326 8.49 14.85 -10.24
C ARG A 326 8.49 15.61 -8.92
N ALA A 327 8.07 16.88 -8.98
CA ALA A 327 7.95 17.73 -7.80
C ALA A 327 6.86 17.21 -6.84
N THR A 328 7.15 17.16 -5.54
CA THR A 328 6.19 16.73 -4.51
C THR A 328 5.70 17.85 -3.61
N THR A 329 6.36 19.02 -3.63
CA THR A 329 6.13 20.10 -2.66
C THR A 329 6.13 21.52 -3.24
N THR A 330 6.22 21.69 -4.56
CA THR A 330 6.24 23.02 -5.21
C THR A 330 4.92 23.79 -5.09
N PHE A 331 3.80 23.12 -4.84
CA PHE A 331 2.52 23.78 -4.59
C PHE A 331 2.47 24.35 -3.17
N ASP A 332 2.06 25.61 -3.06
CA ASP A 332 1.82 26.33 -1.80
C ASP A 332 0.34 26.67 -1.68
N ALA A 333 -0.33 25.97 -0.75
CA ALA A 333 -1.75 26.13 -0.48
C ALA A 333 -2.10 27.53 0.05
N TYR A 334 -1.23 28.16 0.84
CA TYR A 334 -1.47 29.51 1.35
C TYR A 334 -1.30 30.55 0.25
N ALA A 335 -0.29 30.42 -0.62
CA ALA A 335 -0.16 31.30 -1.78
C ALA A 335 -1.38 31.19 -2.71
N TYR A 336 -1.90 29.98 -2.88
CA TYR A 336 -3.13 29.73 -3.62
C TYR A 336 -4.35 30.40 -2.97
N GLY A 337 -4.56 30.20 -1.66
CA GLY A 337 -5.66 30.84 -0.93
C GLY A 337 -5.57 32.37 -0.93
N ALA A 338 -4.38 32.92 -0.71
CA ALA A 338 -4.15 34.36 -0.70
C ALA A 338 -4.42 35.01 -2.07
N SER A 339 -4.08 34.30 -3.14
CA SER A 339 -4.31 34.73 -4.52
C SER A 339 -5.77 34.57 -4.99
N ASN A 340 -6.59 33.83 -4.22
CA ASN A 340 -7.98 33.52 -4.53
C ASN A 340 -8.87 33.74 -3.30
N PRO A 341 -9.14 35.00 -2.90
CA PRO A 341 -9.81 35.31 -1.64
C PRO A 341 -11.27 34.85 -1.55
N ASP A 342 -11.90 34.49 -2.67
CA ASP A 342 -13.21 33.82 -2.68
C ASP A 342 -13.14 32.45 -2.00
N LEU A 343 -12.05 31.71 -2.17
CA LEU A 343 -11.84 30.42 -1.52
C LEU A 343 -11.71 30.55 -0.01
N LEU A 344 -11.09 31.64 0.47
CA LEU A 344 -10.96 31.88 1.91
C LEU A 344 -12.31 32.12 2.59
N ARG A 345 -13.32 32.63 1.86
CA ARG A 345 -14.69 32.78 2.40
C ARG A 345 -15.41 31.44 2.55
N THR A 346 -15.11 30.47 1.67
CA THR A 346 -15.84 29.20 1.60
C THR A 346 -15.13 28.06 2.32
N LEU A 347 -13.79 28.02 2.24
CA LEU A 347 -12.95 26.93 2.75
C LEU A 347 -12.14 27.34 3.98
N GLY A 348 -11.98 28.64 4.22
CA GLY A 348 -11.11 29.15 5.27
C GLY A 348 -9.63 28.92 4.97
N ALA A 349 -8.84 28.77 6.04
CA ALA A 349 -7.39 28.68 6.00
C ALA A 349 -6.84 27.24 6.01
N ASP A 350 -7.66 26.22 5.78
CA ASP A 350 -7.21 24.82 5.77
C ASP A 350 -6.39 24.52 4.50
N PRO A 351 -5.07 24.27 4.62
CA PRO A 351 -4.22 24.01 3.47
C PRO A 351 -4.61 22.71 2.73
N ARG A 352 -5.17 21.71 3.42
CA ARG A 352 -5.62 20.47 2.76
C ARG A 352 -6.83 20.76 1.89
N ALA A 353 -7.82 21.48 2.41
CA ALA A 353 -9.02 21.88 1.66
C ALA A 353 -8.67 22.75 0.44
N LEU A 354 -7.73 23.71 0.59
CA LEU A 354 -7.25 24.55 -0.51
C LEU A 354 -6.53 23.74 -1.59
N THR A 355 -5.68 22.78 -1.18
CA THR A 355 -4.98 21.88 -2.11
C THR A 355 -5.97 20.99 -2.86
N GLU A 356 -6.93 20.39 -2.15
CA GLU A 356 -7.96 19.55 -2.76
C GLU A 356 -8.84 20.34 -3.74
N GLN A 357 -9.22 21.57 -3.41
CA GLN A 357 -10.00 22.43 -4.32
C GLN A 357 -9.20 22.78 -5.58
N TYR A 358 -7.89 23.06 -5.47
CA TYR A 358 -7.05 23.28 -6.64
C TYR A 358 -7.03 22.04 -7.55
N VAL A 359 -6.79 20.86 -6.97
CA VAL A 359 -6.72 19.59 -7.71
C VAL A 359 -8.05 19.26 -8.40
N ARG A 360 -9.18 19.48 -7.72
CA ARG A 360 -10.51 19.14 -8.25
C ARG A 360 -11.01 20.12 -9.30
N THR A 361 -10.82 21.43 -9.10
CA THR A 361 -11.45 22.46 -9.94
C THR A 361 -10.50 23.58 -10.31
N GLY A 362 -9.64 24.05 -9.40
CA GLY A 362 -8.79 25.22 -9.63
C GLY A 362 -7.82 25.09 -10.81
N VAL A 363 -7.30 23.89 -11.07
CA VAL A 363 -6.42 23.58 -12.20
C VAL A 363 -7.10 23.71 -13.57
N TYR A 364 -8.43 23.55 -13.61
CA TYR A 364 -9.25 23.71 -14.83
C TYR A 364 -9.71 25.15 -15.02
N GLU A 365 -9.94 25.86 -13.92
CA GLU A 365 -10.33 27.28 -13.90
C GLU A 365 -9.17 28.21 -14.25
N GLY A 366 -7.92 27.71 -14.23
CA GLY A 366 -6.73 28.53 -14.51
C GLY A 366 -6.41 29.51 -13.38
N ARG A 367 -6.78 29.18 -12.14
CA ARG A 367 -6.54 30.04 -10.97
C ARG A 367 -5.03 30.23 -10.72
N THR A 368 -4.67 31.43 -10.31
CA THR A 368 -3.27 31.84 -10.07
C THR A 368 -2.83 31.59 -8.62
N LEU A 369 -1.53 31.43 -8.40
CA LEU A 369 -0.89 31.33 -7.08
C LEU A 369 -0.07 32.59 -6.73
N SER A 370 -0.01 33.58 -7.61
CA SER A 370 0.96 34.68 -7.51
C SER A 370 0.36 36.08 -7.66
N SER A 371 -0.95 36.24 -7.44
CA SER A 371 -1.60 37.56 -7.47
C SER A 371 -1.48 38.31 -6.13
N PHE A 372 -1.13 37.60 -5.06
CA PHE A 372 -0.92 38.18 -3.74
C PHE A 372 0.54 38.63 -3.53
N ASP A 373 0.76 39.92 -3.30
CA ASP A 373 2.06 40.46 -2.90
C ASP A 373 2.19 40.46 -1.38
N ALA A 374 2.87 39.44 -0.86
CA ALA A 374 3.08 39.26 0.57
C ALA A 374 3.95 40.36 1.19
N LEU A 375 4.97 40.86 0.48
CA LEU A 375 5.83 41.92 1.00
C LEU A 375 5.07 43.23 1.06
N LEU A 376 4.26 43.55 0.05
CA LEU A 376 3.45 44.76 0.06
C LEU A 376 2.37 44.71 1.15
N TYR A 377 1.79 43.54 1.39
CA TYR A 377 0.92 43.29 2.55
C TYR A 377 1.66 43.55 3.87
N GLY A 378 2.88 43.04 4.03
CA GLY A 378 3.71 43.31 5.21
C GLY A 378 4.00 44.81 5.39
N ALA A 379 4.45 45.49 4.34
CA ALA A 379 4.73 46.92 4.38
C ALA A 379 3.48 47.78 4.64
N SER A 380 2.31 47.32 4.21
CA SER A 380 1.01 47.95 4.47
C SER A 380 0.56 47.81 5.93
N ASN A 381 1.13 46.85 6.68
CA ASN A 381 0.76 46.53 8.05
C ASN A 381 2.01 46.54 8.95
N VAL A 382 2.34 47.72 9.49
CA VAL A 382 3.59 47.99 10.22
C VAL A 382 3.82 47.05 11.40
N ASP A 383 2.75 46.61 12.08
CA ASP A 383 2.83 45.63 13.16
C ASP A 383 3.36 44.27 12.67
N LEU A 384 2.90 43.81 11.49
CA LEU A 384 3.39 42.58 10.87
C LEU A 384 4.81 42.72 10.38
N ALA A 385 5.15 43.86 9.74
CA ALA A 385 6.51 44.12 9.30
C ALA A 385 7.53 44.03 10.46
N ARG A 386 7.15 44.50 11.67
CA ARG A 386 8.01 44.42 12.87
C ARG A 386 8.16 43.00 13.42
N VAL A 387 7.12 42.17 13.32
CA VAL A 387 7.11 40.83 13.93
C VAL A 387 7.60 39.74 12.97
N LEU A 388 7.14 39.79 11.72
CA LEU A 388 7.39 38.77 10.69
C LEU A 388 8.54 39.15 9.75
N GLY A 389 8.92 40.43 9.70
CA GLY A 389 9.96 40.93 8.81
C GLY A 389 9.62 40.75 7.33
N ALA A 390 10.64 40.87 6.47
CA ALA A 390 10.50 40.69 5.02
C ALA A 390 10.47 39.20 4.64
N ASN A 391 9.53 38.44 5.21
CA ASN A 391 9.35 37.01 4.97
C ASN A 391 8.02 36.75 4.24
N PRO A 392 8.04 36.60 2.89
CA PRO A 392 6.83 36.39 2.09
C PRO A 392 5.98 35.20 2.55
N ALA A 393 6.60 34.09 2.95
CA ALA A 393 5.89 32.88 3.36
C ALA A 393 5.11 33.13 4.66
N ALA A 394 5.76 33.70 5.67
CA ALA A 394 5.12 34.01 6.95
C ALA A 394 4.01 35.06 6.80
N LEU A 395 4.21 36.06 5.94
CA LEU A 395 3.22 37.09 5.63
C LEU A 395 2.02 36.53 4.87
N THR A 396 2.24 35.61 3.93
CA THR A 396 1.16 34.90 3.20
C THR A 396 0.34 34.03 4.13
N GLU A 397 1.01 33.24 4.97
CA GLU A 397 0.34 32.40 5.97
C GLU A 397 -0.47 33.25 6.96
N HIS A 398 0.08 34.38 7.42
CA HIS A 398 -0.64 35.31 8.30
C HIS A 398 -1.89 35.89 7.61
N TYR A 399 -1.77 36.31 6.35
CA TYR A 399 -2.91 36.83 5.59
C TYR A 399 -4.03 35.80 5.50
N VAL A 400 -3.70 34.56 5.13
CA VAL A 400 -4.70 33.49 4.97
C VAL A 400 -5.35 33.12 6.31
N LYS A 401 -4.56 32.98 7.38
CA LYS A 401 -5.08 32.58 8.70
C LYS A 401 -5.86 33.68 9.41
N TYR A 402 -5.45 34.94 9.27
CA TYR A 402 -5.97 36.05 10.07
C TYR A 402 -6.28 37.29 9.24
N GLY A 403 -5.32 37.75 8.42
CA GLY A 403 -5.41 39.05 7.74
C GLY A 403 -6.64 39.23 6.84
N PHE A 404 -7.08 38.16 6.17
CA PHE A 404 -8.28 38.17 5.33
C PHE A 404 -9.55 38.38 6.16
N ALA A 405 -9.69 37.65 7.27
CA ALA A 405 -10.86 37.74 8.16
C ALA A 405 -10.90 39.08 8.91
N GLU A 406 -9.73 39.64 9.24
CA GLU A 406 -9.58 40.95 9.87
C GLU A 406 -9.82 42.12 8.90
N GLY A 407 -9.84 41.87 7.59
CA GLY A 407 -10.01 42.91 6.58
C GLY A 407 -8.78 43.82 6.42
N ARG A 408 -7.58 43.31 6.68
CA ARG A 408 -6.33 44.08 6.57
C ARG A 408 -6.06 44.55 5.14
N THR A 409 -5.47 45.74 5.01
CA THR A 409 -5.07 46.30 3.71
C THR A 409 -3.89 45.53 3.14
N THR A 410 -3.88 45.30 1.83
CA THR A 410 -2.80 44.59 1.13
C THR A 410 -1.91 45.51 0.28
N THR A 411 -2.35 46.74 0.02
CA THR A 411 -1.71 47.68 -0.93
C THR A 411 -1.70 49.14 -0.45
N SER A 412 -1.76 49.40 0.86
CA SER A 412 -1.77 50.78 1.37
C SER A 412 -0.40 51.44 1.42
N PHE A 413 0.69 50.67 1.30
CA PHE A 413 2.04 51.20 1.21
C PHE A 413 2.41 51.59 -0.24
N ASP A 414 2.76 52.86 -0.47
CA ASP A 414 3.25 53.33 -1.77
C ASP A 414 4.78 53.21 -1.84
N TRP A 415 5.25 52.09 -2.37
CA TRP A 415 6.68 51.83 -2.50
C TRP A 415 7.39 52.81 -3.45
N LYS A 416 6.68 53.31 -4.48
CA LYS A 416 7.26 54.24 -5.46
C LYS A 416 7.55 55.56 -4.79
N LEU A 417 6.60 56.05 -3.99
CA LEU A 417 6.76 57.29 -3.25
C LEU A 417 7.83 57.16 -2.16
N TYR A 418 7.88 56.02 -1.46
CA TYR A 418 8.95 55.73 -0.51
C TYR A 418 10.34 55.73 -1.20
N ALA A 419 10.51 55.02 -2.32
CA ALA A 419 11.77 55.04 -3.06
C ALA A 419 12.13 56.44 -3.57
N ALA A 420 11.14 57.17 -4.11
CA ALA A 420 11.37 58.49 -4.69
C ALA A 420 11.76 59.53 -3.63
N SER A 421 11.24 59.39 -2.40
CA SER A 421 11.52 60.28 -1.27
C SER A 421 12.90 60.04 -0.64
N ASN A 422 13.57 58.92 -0.95
CA ASN A 422 14.88 58.55 -0.41
C ASN A 422 15.89 58.42 -1.56
N LEU A 423 16.74 59.44 -1.75
CA LEU A 423 17.62 59.58 -2.93
C LEU A 423 18.57 58.39 -3.13
N ASP A 424 19.09 57.82 -2.04
CA ASP A 424 19.94 56.64 -2.09
C ASP A 424 19.18 55.43 -2.65
N LEU A 425 17.92 55.23 -2.25
CA LEU A 425 17.07 54.16 -2.76
C LEU A 425 16.69 54.41 -4.22
N ALA A 426 16.32 55.63 -4.59
CA ALA A 426 16.02 55.99 -5.98
C ALA A 426 17.21 55.71 -6.91
N ARG A 427 18.45 55.92 -6.45
CA ARG A 427 19.66 55.65 -7.22
C ARG A 427 20.02 54.17 -7.30
N THR A 428 19.93 53.47 -6.17
CA THR A 428 20.45 52.10 -6.02
C THR A 428 19.42 51.03 -6.36
N LEU A 429 18.17 51.16 -5.88
CA LEU A 429 17.08 50.20 -6.09
C LEU A 429 16.14 50.64 -7.22
N GLY A 430 15.94 51.95 -7.39
CA GLY A 430 15.13 52.54 -8.45
C GLY A 430 13.71 51.97 -8.50
N SER A 431 13.34 51.39 -9.64
CA SER A 431 12.00 50.86 -9.90
C SER A 431 11.81 49.39 -9.50
N ASN A 432 12.73 48.78 -8.75
CA ASN A 432 12.58 47.41 -8.26
C ASN A 432 11.69 47.36 -7.01
N GLU A 433 10.38 47.16 -7.22
CA GLU A 433 9.36 47.09 -6.16
C GLU A 433 9.76 46.15 -5.03
N GLN A 434 10.10 44.89 -5.33
CA GLN A 434 10.42 43.89 -4.31
C GLN A 434 11.62 44.31 -3.45
N ALA A 435 12.68 44.86 -4.07
CA ALA A 435 13.84 45.32 -3.33
C ALA A 435 13.51 46.54 -2.44
N VAL A 436 12.70 47.47 -2.94
CA VAL A 436 12.27 48.67 -2.21
C VAL A 436 11.38 48.31 -1.02
N VAL A 437 10.38 47.46 -1.22
CA VAL A 437 9.46 47.03 -0.16
C VAL A 437 10.21 46.21 0.88
N SER A 438 11.09 45.31 0.46
CA SER A 438 11.96 44.53 1.37
C SER A 438 12.88 45.44 2.19
N HIS A 439 13.48 46.47 1.57
CA HIS A 439 14.27 47.46 2.28
C HIS A 439 13.43 48.22 3.32
N TYR A 440 12.22 48.65 2.97
CA TYR A 440 11.34 49.37 3.91
C TYR A 440 11.08 48.54 5.17
N ILE A 441 10.69 47.27 4.99
CA ILE A 441 10.40 46.36 6.10
C ILE A 441 11.67 46.10 6.95
N THR A 442 12.81 45.87 6.29
CA THR A 442 14.04 45.45 6.97
C THR A 442 14.76 46.60 7.68
N TYR A 443 14.78 47.79 7.07
CA TYR A 443 15.58 48.92 7.53
C TYR A 443 14.75 50.20 7.66
N GLY A 444 13.96 50.54 6.64
CA GLY A 444 13.27 51.83 6.54
C GLY A 444 12.38 52.15 7.74
N LEU A 445 11.67 51.14 8.26
CA LEU A 445 10.85 51.25 9.48
C LEU A 445 11.65 51.57 10.73
N GLY A 446 12.78 50.88 10.93
CA GLY A 446 13.64 51.08 12.11
C GLY A 446 14.41 52.40 12.07
N GLU A 447 14.77 52.84 10.87
CA GLU A 447 15.48 54.11 10.63
C GLU A 447 14.53 55.34 10.63
N GLY A 448 13.22 55.13 10.55
CA GLY A 448 12.24 56.23 10.46
C GLY A 448 12.29 56.97 9.12
N ARG A 449 12.63 56.27 8.02
CA ARG A 449 12.74 56.87 6.69
C ARG A 449 11.40 57.42 6.20
N ALA A 450 11.46 58.52 5.45
CA ALA A 450 10.29 59.17 4.88
C ALA A 450 9.58 58.25 3.86
N THR A 451 8.29 58.01 4.06
CA THR A 451 7.42 57.26 3.14
C THR A 451 6.75 58.14 2.09
N SER A 452 6.81 59.45 2.30
CA SER A 452 6.34 60.49 1.40
C SER A 452 7.22 61.73 1.54
N GLY A 453 7.40 62.50 0.47
CA GLY A 453 8.27 63.68 0.47
C GLY A 453 8.80 64.05 -0.91
N PHE A 454 8.67 63.15 -1.90
CA PHE A 454 8.93 63.49 -3.29
C PHE A 454 7.88 64.45 -3.86
N ASP A 455 8.32 65.64 -4.26
CA ASP A 455 7.48 66.64 -4.91
C ASP A 455 7.53 66.48 -6.44
N ALA A 456 6.54 65.76 -6.97
CA ALA A 456 6.40 65.54 -8.40
C ALA A 456 6.17 66.83 -9.20
N VAL A 457 5.55 67.86 -8.60
CA VAL A 457 5.29 69.14 -9.27
C VAL A 457 6.59 69.93 -9.40
N ALA A 458 7.34 70.06 -8.30
CA ALA A 458 8.65 70.72 -8.33
C ALA A 458 9.61 70.00 -9.27
N TYR A 459 9.58 68.66 -9.31
CA TYR A 459 10.42 67.90 -10.23
C TYR A 459 10.09 68.20 -11.70
N LEU A 460 8.81 68.27 -12.09
CA LEU A 460 8.40 68.65 -13.44
C LEU A 460 8.78 70.09 -13.79
N ILE A 461 8.59 71.04 -12.87
CA ILE A 461 8.90 72.46 -13.09
C ILE A 461 10.40 72.66 -13.31
N ASN A 462 11.23 72.01 -12.49
CA ASN A 462 12.68 72.10 -12.59
C ASN A 462 13.27 71.40 -13.83
N ASN A 463 12.51 70.48 -14.44
CA ASN A 463 12.96 69.66 -15.57
C ASN A 463 11.95 69.78 -16.72
N ALA A 464 11.90 70.97 -17.34
CA ALA A 464 10.89 71.34 -18.32
C ALA A 464 10.86 70.45 -19.57
N ASP A 465 11.94 69.71 -19.86
CA ASP A 465 11.98 68.69 -20.91
C ASP A 465 11.02 67.53 -20.63
N LEU A 466 10.82 67.15 -19.36
CA LEU A 466 9.90 66.08 -18.97
C LEU A 466 8.44 66.45 -19.27
N GLY A 467 8.07 67.71 -19.01
CA GLY A 467 6.74 68.22 -19.38
C GLY A 467 6.52 68.22 -20.90
N ARG A 468 7.55 68.56 -21.69
CA ARG A 468 7.49 68.50 -23.17
C ARG A 468 7.41 67.06 -23.69
N ALA A 469 8.00 66.11 -22.97
CA ALA A 469 7.89 64.68 -23.24
C ALA A 469 6.54 64.09 -22.79
N GLY A 470 5.63 64.91 -22.23
CA GLY A 470 4.28 64.51 -21.86
C GLY A 470 4.17 63.82 -20.50
N LEU A 471 5.20 63.92 -19.64
CA LEU A 471 5.12 63.38 -18.28
C LEU A 471 4.20 64.25 -17.41
N THR A 472 3.48 63.57 -16.50
CA THR A 472 2.53 64.14 -15.54
C THR A 472 3.01 63.89 -14.12
N THR A 473 2.41 64.52 -13.12
CA THR A 473 2.77 64.31 -11.72
C THR A 473 2.68 62.83 -11.30
N THR A 474 1.83 62.05 -11.96
CA THR A 474 1.68 60.60 -11.72
C THR A 474 2.75 59.77 -12.42
N THR A 475 3.18 60.15 -13.63
CA THR A 475 4.17 59.38 -14.40
C THR A 475 5.61 59.81 -14.13
N VAL A 476 5.83 61.02 -13.61
CA VAL A 476 7.16 61.56 -13.36
C VAL A 476 7.90 60.86 -12.21
N VAL A 477 7.16 60.26 -11.26
CA VAL A 477 7.75 59.43 -10.19
C VAL A 477 8.47 58.23 -10.79
N GLN A 478 7.87 57.60 -11.80
CA GLN A 478 8.50 56.47 -12.50
C GLN A 478 9.77 56.90 -13.23
N HIS A 479 9.72 58.03 -13.93
CA HIS A 479 10.92 58.59 -14.57
C HIS A 479 12.04 58.91 -13.57
N TRP A 480 11.70 59.46 -12.41
CA TRP A 480 12.69 59.72 -11.35
C TRP A 480 13.39 58.43 -10.90
N LEU A 481 12.62 57.35 -10.71
CA LEU A 481 13.12 56.04 -10.28
C LEU A 481 13.84 55.27 -11.40
N SER A 482 13.51 55.51 -12.67
CA SER A 482 14.15 54.87 -13.81
C SER A 482 15.42 55.58 -14.25
N ASP A 483 15.47 56.92 -14.20
CA ASP A 483 16.56 57.68 -14.82
C ASP A 483 16.96 58.91 -14.00
N GLY A 484 15.98 59.70 -13.59
CA GLY A 484 16.19 61.03 -13.03
C GLY A 484 17.16 61.09 -11.84
N ALA A 485 17.08 60.13 -10.93
CA ALA A 485 17.94 60.08 -9.74
C ALA A 485 19.41 59.81 -10.09
N ARG A 486 19.66 59.00 -11.12
CA ARG A 486 21.00 58.67 -11.63
C ARG A 486 21.58 59.79 -12.49
N GLU A 487 20.72 60.48 -13.22
CA GLU A 487 21.08 61.68 -14.00
C GLU A 487 21.40 62.88 -13.10
N GLY A 488 21.09 62.81 -11.80
CA GLY A 488 21.35 63.89 -10.85
C GLY A 488 20.39 65.08 -11.01
N ARG A 489 19.19 64.84 -11.55
CA ARG A 489 18.19 65.90 -11.77
C ARG A 489 17.69 66.50 -10.46
N VAL A 490 17.29 67.78 -10.53
CA VAL A 490 16.86 68.56 -9.36
C VAL A 490 15.39 68.29 -9.03
N THR A 491 15.10 67.89 -7.80
CA THR A 491 13.75 67.51 -7.32
C THR A 491 13.08 68.54 -6.43
N SER A 492 13.77 69.62 -6.06
CA SER A 492 13.26 70.65 -5.15
C SER A 492 13.79 72.03 -5.52
N GLY A 493 13.18 73.09 -4.99
CA GLY A 493 13.78 74.44 -5.00
C GLY A 493 13.40 75.39 -6.14
N ALA A 494 12.31 75.14 -6.89
CA ALA A 494 11.81 76.13 -7.86
C ALA A 494 11.12 77.34 -7.19
N PHE A 495 10.48 77.13 -6.04
CA PHE A 495 9.83 78.17 -5.23
C PHE A 495 10.09 77.86 -3.75
N GLY A 496 10.74 78.79 -3.05
CA GLY A 496 11.09 78.58 -1.64
C GLY A 496 9.86 78.58 -0.74
N GLY A 497 9.71 77.56 0.10
CA GLY A 497 9.07 77.56 1.42
C GLY A 497 7.60 77.92 1.58
N GLU A 498 6.95 78.58 0.62
CA GLU A 498 5.55 79.00 0.69
C GLU A 498 4.74 78.31 -0.40
N GLN A 499 4.28 77.10 -0.07
CA GLN A 499 3.13 76.44 -0.69
C GLN A 499 2.13 76.06 0.39
#